data_AF-A0A7K2KMS2-F1
#
_entry.id   AF-A0A7K2KMS2-F1
#
_cell.length_a   1.000
_cell.length_b   1.000
_cell.length_c   1.000
_cell.angle_alpha   90.00
_cell.angle_beta   90.00
_cell.angle_gamma   90.00
#
_symmetry.space_group_name_H-M   'P 1'
#
loop_
_entity.id
_entity.type
_entity.pdbx_description
1 polymer ?
#
loop_
_entity_poly.entity_id
_entity_poly.type
_entity_poly.pdbx_seq_one_letter_code
_entity_poly.pdbx_strand_id
1 'polypeptide(L)'
;GDVVRLGPPGGSMTVDHTSDSGLLCLGGGTGIAPIKALVEDVAQHGRRRSVDVFYGARRNQGLYDIDTMLRLQQSHPWLSVRPVVDDGPVGLLSGGIPEAVREFGPWHTYDAYLSGPPGMIRRSVDTLVGIGVPTHRIRHDSIEELVGATT
;
A
#
# COMPACT_ATOMS: atom_id res chain seq x y z
N GLY A 1 -10.48 31.52 -5.36
CA GLY A 1 -10.33 30.10 -4.98
C GLY A 1 -11.06 29.90 -3.69
N ASP A 2 -11.49 28.67 -3.43
CA ASP A 2 -12.27 28.33 -2.25
C ASP A 2 -11.38 28.21 -1.01
N VAL A 3 -11.90 28.59 0.16
CA VAL A 3 -11.20 28.44 1.45
C VAL A 3 -11.61 27.12 2.07
N VAL A 4 -10.64 26.23 2.30
CA VAL A 4 -10.84 24.93 2.95
C VAL A 4 -10.17 24.94 4.32
N ARG A 5 -10.87 24.46 5.35
CA ARG A 5 -10.32 24.25 6.70
C ARG A 5 -10.01 22.77 6.89
N LEU A 6 -8.77 22.45 7.25
CA LEU A 6 -8.31 21.08 7.49
C LEU A 6 -8.15 20.85 9.00
N GLY A 7 -8.53 19.65 9.44
CA GLY A 7 -8.24 19.18 10.80
C GLY A 7 -6.78 18.77 10.97
N PRO A 8 -6.37 18.41 12.20
CA PRO A 8 -5.06 17.80 12.42
C PRO A 8 -4.93 16.46 11.66
N PRO A 9 -3.69 16.00 11.38
CA PRO A 9 -3.47 14.68 10.80
C PRO A 9 -4.01 13.59 11.73
N GLY A 10 -4.55 12.53 11.15
CA GLY A 10 -5.03 11.34 11.85
C GLY A 10 -4.61 10.05 11.13
N GLY A 11 -4.88 8.91 11.76
CA GLY A 11 -4.47 7.59 11.26
C GLY A 11 -3.18 7.08 11.90
N SER A 12 -2.86 5.83 11.60
CA SER A 12 -1.76 5.05 12.18
C SER A 12 -0.76 4.54 11.13
N MET A 13 -1.03 4.79 9.85
CA MET A 13 -0.17 4.43 8.73
C MET A 13 1.06 5.35 8.67
N THR A 14 1.98 5.19 9.62
CA THR A 14 3.27 5.88 9.69
C THR A 14 4.40 4.87 9.70
N VAL A 15 5.51 5.25 9.07
CA VAL A 15 6.68 4.40 8.92
C VAL A 15 7.56 4.43 10.18
N ASP A 16 7.88 3.26 10.74
CA ASP A 16 8.95 3.14 11.75
C ASP A 16 10.32 3.11 11.05
N HIS A 17 11.07 4.21 11.17
CA HIS A 17 12.41 4.35 10.56
C HIS A 17 13.53 3.75 11.41
N THR A 18 13.23 3.25 12.61
CA THR A 18 14.21 2.55 13.47
C THR A 18 14.33 1.06 13.13
N SER A 19 13.31 0.50 12.48
CA SER A 19 13.27 -0.89 12.01
C SER A 19 14.02 -1.08 10.68
N ASP A 20 14.60 -2.27 10.49
CA ASP A 20 15.21 -2.72 9.23
C ASP A 20 14.26 -3.61 8.40
N SER A 21 13.02 -3.80 8.85
CA SER A 21 12.00 -4.56 8.12
C SER A 21 11.68 -3.92 6.77
N GLY A 22 11.52 -4.74 5.73
CA GLY A 22 11.01 -4.28 4.44
C GLY A 22 9.58 -3.75 4.57
N LEU A 23 9.11 -2.95 3.60
CA LEU A 23 7.74 -2.45 3.58
C LEU A 23 6.95 -3.10 2.46
N LEU A 24 5.84 -3.76 2.80
CA LEU A 24 4.91 -4.34 1.84
C LEU A 24 3.68 -3.44 1.74
N CYS A 25 3.56 -2.70 0.65
CA CYS A 25 2.56 -1.66 0.48
C CYS A 25 1.48 -2.09 -0.51
N LEU A 26 0.23 -2.21 -0.06
CA LEU A 26 -0.91 -2.62 -0.89
C LEU A 26 -1.85 -1.43 -1.07
N GLY A 27 -1.87 -0.84 -2.27
CA GLY A 27 -2.69 0.33 -2.61
C GLY A 27 -3.79 -0.04 -3.60
N GLY A 28 -5.06 0.25 -3.28
CA GLY A 28 -6.20 0.05 -4.17
C GLY A 28 -6.83 1.36 -4.63
N GLY A 29 -6.85 1.65 -5.93
CA GLY A 29 -7.44 2.87 -6.48
C GLY A 29 -6.84 4.14 -5.87
N THR A 30 -7.65 4.94 -5.17
CA THR A 30 -7.20 6.15 -4.45
C THR A 30 -6.35 5.86 -3.21
N GLY A 31 -6.37 4.63 -2.71
CA GLY A 31 -5.48 4.18 -1.63
C GLY A 31 -3.99 4.22 -2.01
N ILE A 32 -3.65 4.45 -3.28
CA ILE A 32 -2.26 4.72 -3.67
C ILE A 32 -1.71 6.01 -3.06
N ALA A 33 -2.55 7.02 -2.79
CA ALA A 33 -2.09 8.30 -2.28
C ALA A 33 -1.35 8.17 -0.93
N PRO A 34 -1.92 7.54 0.11
CA PRO A 34 -1.18 7.30 1.35
C PRO A 34 0.02 6.36 1.15
N ILE A 35 -0.07 5.36 0.28
CA ILE A 35 1.09 4.48 -0.01
C ILE A 35 2.25 5.27 -0.62
N LYS A 36 1.96 6.18 -1.57
CA LYS A 36 2.96 7.07 -2.16
C LYS A 36 3.62 7.94 -1.09
N ALA A 37 2.84 8.47 -0.14
CA ALA A 37 3.37 9.25 0.96
C ALA A 37 4.36 8.43 1.81
N LEU A 38 4.08 7.15 2.10
CA LEU A 38 5.03 6.27 2.80
C LEU A 38 6.33 6.05 2.01
N VAL A 39 6.23 5.90 0.69
CA VAL A 39 7.39 5.74 -0.20
C VAL A 39 8.25 7.00 -0.21
N GLU A 40 7.63 8.17 -0.34
CA GLU A 40 8.30 9.47 -0.31
C GLU A 40 8.95 9.72 1.07
N ASP A 41 8.28 9.32 2.15
CA ASP A 41 8.79 9.40 3.52
C ASP A 41 10.08 8.57 3.69
N VAL A 42 10.10 7.33 3.20
CA VAL A 42 11.32 6.49 3.17
C VAL A 42 12.43 7.14 2.33
N ALA A 43 12.09 7.71 1.18
CA ALA A 43 13.07 8.38 0.32
C ALA A 43 13.73 9.59 1.02
N GLN A 44 12.97 10.33 1.83
CA GLN A 44 13.45 11.51 2.56
C GLN A 44 14.33 11.15 3.77
N HIS A 45 14.06 10.04 4.46
CA HIS A 45 14.78 9.63 5.67
C HIS A 45 16.17 9.01 5.42
N GLY A 46 16.50 8.68 4.17
CA GLY A 46 17.85 8.23 3.77
C GLY A 46 18.22 6.78 4.17
N ARG A 47 17.49 6.16 5.09
CA ARG A 47 17.60 4.71 5.41
C ARG A 47 16.85 3.89 4.36
N ARG A 48 17.59 3.34 3.41
CA ARG A 48 17.06 2.56 2.29
C ARG A 48 16.83 1.10 2.72
N ARG A 49 15.62 0.60 2.45
CA ARG A 49 15.23 -0.80 2.64
C ARG A 49 14.25 -1.19 1.54
N SER A 50 14.05 -2.48 1.33
CA SER A 50 13.12 -2.95 0.30
C SER A 50 11.71 -2.42 0.54
N VAL A 51 11.14 -1.78 -0.47
CA VAL A 51 9.74 -1.33 -0.48
C VAL A 51 9.05 -1.92 -1.69
N ASP A 52 8.02 -2.70 -1.44
CA ASP A 52 7.32 -3.49 -2.42
C ASP A 52 5.87 -3.03 -2.49
N VAL A 53 5.53 -2.30 -3.55
CA VAL A 53 4.20 -1.74 -3.79
C VAL A 53 3.43 -2.60 -4.78
N PHE A 54 2.26 -3.08 -4.36
CA PHE A 54 1.23 -3.60 -5.26
C PHE A 54 0.13 -2.57 -5.42
N TYR A 55 -0.01 -2.03 -6.64
CA TYR A 55 -1.02 -1.02 -6.95
C TYR A 55 -2.17 -1.65 -7.74
N GLY A 56 -3.28 -1.91 -7.06
CA GLY A 56 -4.45 -2.57 -7.59
C GLY A 56 -5.53 -1.63 -8.12
N ALA A 57 -6.15 -1.99 -9.24
CA ALA A 57 -7.41 -1.42 -9.71
C ALA A 57 -8.24 -2.43 -10.49
N ARG A 58 -9.54 -2.19 -10.65
CA ARG A 58 -10.39 -3.05 -11.50
C ARG A 58 -10.02 -2.96 -12.98
N ARG A 59 -9.67 -1.75 -13.44
CA ARG A 59 -9.30 -1.43 -14.82
C ARG A 59 -8.06 -0.55 -14.82
N ASN A 60 -7.31 -0.52 -15.92
CA ASN A 60 -6.11 0.32 -16.07
C ASN A 60 -6.34 1.79 -15.70
N GLN A 61 -7.50 2.36 -16.04
CA GLN A 61 -7.86 3.74 -15.72
C GLN A 61 -7.94 4.03 -14.21
N GLY A 62 -8.13 3.00 -13.38
CA GLY A 62 -8.12 3.14 -11.92
C GLY A 62 -6.70 3.27 -11.33
N LEU A 63 -5.67 3.01 -12.13
CA LEU A 63 -4.27 3.24 -11.76
C LEU A 63 -3.83 4.68 -12.09
N TYR A 64 -4.59 5.67 -11.61
CA TYR A 64 -4.48 7.06 -12.05
C TYR A 64 -3.09 7.69 -11.82
N ASP A 65 -2.34 7.24 -10.81
CA ASP A 65 -1.01 7.79 -10.46
C ASP A 65 0.14 6.83 -10.80
N ILE A 66 -0.09 5.85 -11.68
CA ILE A 66 0.91 4.82 -11.99
C ILE A 66 2.20 5.40 -12.55
N ASP A 67 2.13 6.41 -13.42
CA ASP A 67 3.32 7.01 -14.02
C ASP A 67 4.22 7.66 -12.98
N THR A 68 3.63 8.27 -11.93
CA THR A 68 4.40 8.84 -10.81
C THR A 68 5.09 7.74 -10.02
N MET A 69 4.39 6.65 -9.70
CA MET A 69 4.96 5.52 -8.98
C MET A 69 6.10 4.86 -9.78
N LEU A 70 5.95 4.72 -11.09
CA LEU A 70 7.01 4.18 -11.95
C LEU A 70 8.22 5.11 -12.04
N ARG A 71 8.04 6.44 -12.04
CA ARG A 71 9.15 7.40 -11.94
C ARG A 71 9.87 7.33 -10.59
N LEU A 72 9.12 7.13 -9.50
CA LEU A 72 9.72 6.89 -8.18
C LEU A 72 10.57 5.61 -8.20
N GLN A 73 10.08 4.51 -8.77
CA GLN A 73 10.84 3.27 -8.93
C GLN A 73 12.14 3.50 -9.72
N GLN A 74 12.08 4.24 -10.84
CA GLN A 74 13.27 4.56 -11.63
C GLN A 74 14.31 5.37 -10.83
N SER A 75 13.86 6.20 -9.90
CA SER A 75 14.72 7.06 -9.07
C SER A 75 15.27 6.32 -7.84
N HIS A 76 14.67 5.20 -7.45
CA HIS A 76 14.92 4.51 -6.19
C HIS A 76 15.06 3.00 -6.39
N PRO A 77 16.30 2.47 -6.48
CA PRO A 77 16.55 1.03 -6.73
C PRO A 77 16.00 0.06 -5.67
N TRP A 78 15.63 0.56 -4.50
CA TRP A 78 15.05 -0.21 -3.39
C TRP A 78 13.51 -0.31 -3.47
N LEU A 79 12.88 0.39 -4.42
CA LEU A 79 11.44 0.42 -4.62
C LEU A 79 11.05 -0.47 -5.80
N SER A 80 10.10 -1.38 -5.60
CA SER A 80 9.44 -2.13 -6.67
C SER A 80 7.95 -1.80 -6.70
N VAL A 81 7.43 -1.38 -7.85
CA VAL A 81 6.02 -1.05 -8.10
C VAL A 81 5.44 -2.04 -9.08
N ARG A 82 4.40 -2.74 -8.65
CA ARG A 82 3.70 -3.78 -9.40
C ARG A 82 2.24 -3.39 -9.59
N PRO A 83 1.85 -2.88 -10.78
CA PRO A 83 0.45 -2.66 -11.09
C PRO A 83 -0.28 -4.01 -11.18
N VAL A 84 -1.46 -4.09 -10.59
CA VAL A 84 -2.33 -5.27 -10.59
C VAL A 84 -3.71 -4.84 -11.07
N VAL A 85 -4.20 -5.45 -12.15
CA VAL A 85 -5.48 -5.08 -12.75
C VAL A 85 -6.38 -6.30 -12.86
N ASP A 86 -7.55 -6.25 -12.23
CA ASP A 86 -8.48 -7.39 -12.19
C ASP A 86 -8.98 -7.79 -13.59
N ASP A 87 -9.30 -6.83 -14.46
CA ASP A 87 -9.76 -7.04 -15.85
C ASP A 87 -8.60 -7.06 -16.90
N GLY A 88 -7.36 -7.36 -16.50
CA GLY A 88 -6.21 -7.39 -17.42
C GLY A 88 -6.24 -8.56 -18.43
N PRO A 89 -5.51 -8.47 -19.56
CA PRO A 89 -5.33 -9.64 -20.44
C PRO A 89 -4.69 -10.78 -19.65
N VAL A 90 -5.15 -12.01 -19.90
CA VAL A 90 -4.65 -13.25 -19.28
C VAL A 90 -3.12 -13.25 -19.34
N GLY A 91 -2.45 -13.24 -18.17
CA GLY A 91 -0.99 -13.22 -18.09
C GLY A 91 -0.36 -12.07 -17.30
N LEU A 92 -1.11 -11.03 -16.93
CA LEU A 92 -0.76 -10.16 -15.79
C LEU A 92 -1.49 -10.70 -14.55
N LEU A 93 -0.74 -10.98 -13.47
CA LEU A 93 -1.17 -11.37 -12.11
C LEU A 93 -2.69 -11.47 -11.94
N SER A 94 -3.26 -12.57 -12.44
CA SER A 94 -4.70 -12.76 -12.52
C SER A 94 -5.23 -13.22 -11.16
N GLY A 95 -6.13 -12.44 -10.55
CA GLY A 95 -6.70 -12.71 -9.21
C GLY A 95 -6.86 -11.47 -8.33
N GLY A 96 -6.05 -10.45 -8.58
CA GLY A 96 -6.00 -9.22 -7.79
C GLY A 96 -4.78 -9.19 -6.87
N ILE A 97 -4.70 -8.17 -6.00
CA ILE A 97 -3.56 -7.98 -5.08
C ILE A 97 -3.27 -9.24 -4.23
N PRO A 98 -4.25 -9.97 -3.65
CA PRO A 98 -3.96 -11.11 -2.79
C PRO A 98 -3.13 -12.21 -3.46
N GLU A 99 -3.48 -12.59 -4.68
CA GLU A 99 -2.80 -13.63 -5.46
C GLU A 99 -1.38 -13.19 -5.82
N ALA A 100 -1.26 -11.93 -6.26
CA ALA A 100 0.03 -11.32 -6.55
C ALA A 100 0.96 -11.31 -5.33
N VAL A 101 0.44 -11.00 -4.14
CA VAL A 101 1.23 -11.03 -2.91
C VAL A 101 1.75 -12.44 -2.60
N ARG A 102 0.96 -13.50 -2.82
CA ARG A 102 1.41 -14.87 -2.55
C ARG A 102 2.59 -15.29 -3.43
N GLU A 103 2.59 -14.87 -4.69
CA GLU A 103 3.60 -15.28 -5.68
C GLU A 103 4.98 -14.68 -5.42
N PHE A 104 5.04 -13.43 -4.95
CA PHE A 104 6.30 -12.70 -4.77
C PHE A 104 6.89 -12.78 -3.37
N GLY A 105 6.25 -13.52 -2.45
CA GLY A 105 6.76 -13.73 -1.10
C GLY A 105 8.10 -14.47 -1.07
N PRO A 106 8.66 -14.70 0.14
CA PRO A 106 8.00 -14.60 1.44
C PRO A 106 8.09 -13.20 2.09
N TRP A 107 7.14 -12.87 2.99
CA TRP A 107 7.00 -11.53 3.61
C TRP A 107 7.24 -11.49 5.12
N HIS A 108 7.87 -12.52 5.68
CA HIS A 108 8.02 -12.68 7.14
C HIS A 108 8.90 -11.58 7.79
N THR A 109 9.73 -10.88 7.01
CA THR A 109 10.56 -9.75 7.46
C THR A 109 9.97 -8.38 7.12
N TYR A 110 8.72 -8.32 6.63
CA TYR A 110 8.08 -7.09 6.18
C TYR A 110 7.03 -6.57 7.17
N ASP A 111 6.89 -5.26 7.21
CA ASP A 111 5.72 -4.56 7.74
C ASP A 111 4.78 -4.23 6.58
N ALA A 112 3.53 -4.64 6.68
CA ALA A 112 2.53 -4.45 5.65
C ALA A 112 1.66 -3.20 5.91
N TYR A 113 1.46 -2.40 4.87
CA TYR A 113 0.63 -1.18 4.88
C TYR A 113 -0.42 -1.30 3.79
N LEU A 114 -1.70 -1.21 4.16
CA LEU A 114 -2.81 -1.42 3.24
C LEU A 114 -3.70 -0.19 3.21
N SER A 115 -4.04 0.28 2.01
CA SER A 115 -5.00 1.34 1.82
C SER A 115 -5.80 1.12 0.54
N GLY A 116 -7.12 1.27 0.62
CA GLY A 116 -8.01 1.06 -0.51
C GLY A 116 -9.42 0.66 -0.08
N PRO A 117 -10.23 0.12 -1.02
CA PRO A 117 -11.59 -0.30 -0.71
C PRO A 117 -11.65 -1.33 0.44
N PRO A 118 -12.63 -1.27 1.36
CA PRO A 118 -12.69 -2.17 2.51
C PRO A 118 -12.64 -3.67 2.15
N GLY A 119 -13.28 -4.06 1.05
CA GLY A 119 -13.23 -5.45 0.57
C GLY A 119 -11.84 -5.89 0.10
N MET A 120 -11.02 -4.98 -0.44
CA MET A 120 -9.62 -5.26 -0.79
C MET A 120 -8.80 -5.43 0.49
N ILE A 121 -8.91 -4.50 1.43
CA ILE A 121 -8.19 -4.55 2.71
C ILE A 121 -8.47 -5.88 3.42
N ARG A 122 -9.75 -6.25 3.60
CA ARG A 122 -10.13 -7.51 4.26
C ARG A 122 -9.48 -8.74 3.61
N ARG A 123 -9.61 -8.90 2.27
CA ARG A 123 -9.00 -10.03 1.55
C ARG A 123 -7.48 -10.06 1.63
N SER A 124 -6.85 -8.89 1.60
CA SER A 124 -5.40 -8.76 1.71
C SER A 124 -4.93 -9.11 3.13
N VAL A 125 -5.61 -8.66 4.18
CA VAL A 125 -5.32 -9.07 5.57
C VAL A 125 -5.45 -10.58 5.72
N ASP A 126 -6.56 -11.18 5.29
CA ASP A 126 -6.78 -12.63 5.35
C ASP A 126 -5.66 -13.40 4.66
N THR A 127 -5.21 -12.89 3.50
CA THR A 127 -4.13 -13.51 2.73
C THR A 127 -2.78 -13.39 3.42
N LEU A 128 -2.44 -12.21 3.94
CA LEU A 128 -1.19 -11.97 4.66
C LEU A 128 -1.10 -12.84 5.93
N VAL A 129 -2.19 -12.93 6.68
CA VAL A 129 -2.28 -13.84 7.85
C VAL A 129 -2.15 -15.29 7.41
N GLY A 130 -2.85 -15.71 6.35
CA GLY A 130 -2.81 -17.07 5.81
C GLY A 130 -1.42 -17.52 5.34
N ILE A 131 -0.57 -16.58 4.91
CA ILE A 131 0.83 -16.85 4.52
C ILE A 131 1.84 -16.56 5.65
N GLY A 132 1.36 -16.32 6.88
CA GLY A 132 2.17 -16.25 8.09
C GLY A 132 2.72 -14.86 8.45
N VAL A 133 2.20 -13.77 7.89
CA VAL A 133 2.56 -12.42 8.33
C VAL A 133 1.89 -12.15 9.69
N PRO A 134 2.65 -11.80 10.75
CA PRO A 134 2.06 -11.50 12.05
C PRO A 134 1.11 -10.30 11.98
N THR A 135 -0.06 -10.41 12.60
CA THR A 135 -1.10 -9.36 12.57
C THR A 135 -0.61 -8.01 13.08
N HIS A 136 0.27 -7.98 14.08
CA HIS A 136 0.85 -6.74 14.61
C HIS A 136 1.79 -6.01 13.62
N ARG A 137 2.15 -6.66 12.49
CA ARG A 137 2.91 -6.05 11.39
C ARG A 137 2.01 -5.62 10.22
N ILE A 138 0.70 -5.77 10.33
CA ILE A 138 -0.27 -5.39 9.30
C ILE A 138 -0.98 -4.12 9.75
N ARG A 139 -0.82 -3.02 8.99
CA ARG A 139 -1.35 -1.69 9.29
C ARG A 139 -2.31 -1.24 8.20
N HIS A 140 -3.46 -0.72 8.61
CA HIS A 140 -4.41 -0.04 7.73
C HIS A 140 -5.31 0.88 8.54
N ASP A 141 -5.64 2.04 8.00
CA ASP A 141 -6.62 2.93 8.63
C ASP A 141 -8.03 2.47 8.22
N SER A 142 -8.86 2.08 9.18
CA SER A 142 -10.24 1.67 8.91
C SER A 142 -11.15 2.90 8.93
N ILE A 143 -12.00 3.05 7.91
CA ILE A 143 -12.95 4.19 7.79
C ILE A 143 -13.92 4.30 8.99
N GLU A 144 -14.06 3.25 9.81
CA GLU A 144 -14.82 3.29 11.06
C GLU A 144 -14.18 4.15 12.16
N GLU A 145 -12.86 4.36 12.15
CA GLU A 145 -12.15 5.18 13.15
C GLU A 145 -12.36 6.69 12.98
N LEU A 146 -12.85 7.15 11.82
CA LEU A 146 -13.14 8.56 11.58
C LEU A 146 -14.52 9.01 12.08
N VAL A 147 -15.43 8.07 12.39
CA VAL A 147 -16.79 8.36 12.87
C VAL A 147 -16.85 8.53 14.40
N GLY A 148 -15.85 8.05 15.13
CA GLY A 148 -15.80 8.11 16.59
C GLY A 148 -15.30 9.43 17.21
N ALA A 149 -14.78 10.37 16.42
CA ALA A 149 -14.15 11.60 16.92
C ALA A 149 -15.10 12.82 17.00
N THR A 150 -16.42 12.60 17.02
CA THR A 150 -17.44 13.68 17.13
C THR A 150 -18.35 13.54 18.36
N THR A 151 -17.84 13.06 19.50
CA THR A 151 -18.58 13.18 20.78
C THR A 151 -17.86 14.12 21.73
#